data_AF-A0A2G6R697-F1
#
_entry.id   AF-A0A2G6R697-F1
#
_cell.length_a   1.000
_cell.length_b   1.000
_cell.length_c   1.000
_cell.angle_alpha   90.00
_cell.angle_beta   90.00
_cell.angle_gamma   90.00
#
_symmetry.space_group_name_H-M   'P 1'
#
loop_
_entity.id
_entity.type
_entity.pdbx_description
1 polymer ?
#
loop_
_entity_poly.entity_id
_entity_poly.type
_entity_poly.pdbx_seq_one_letter_code
_entity_poly.pdbx_strand_id
1 'polypeptide(L)'
;MERRDRSLKALLELRYIDSLDSDMRASSLQSWVESYLQNGNKIEDFDLDIQDLNSLSELFYKNIIFLKEHRESMKQTLDTQKKIREFLY
;
A
#
# COMPACT_ATOMS: atom_id res chain seq x y z
N MET A 1 3.16 18.55 -14.89
CA MET A 1 3.66 17.17 -15.03
C MET A 1 2.79 16.51 -16.07
N GLU A 2 3.40 15.87 -17.09
CA GLU A 2 2.62 15.13 -18.08
C GLU A 2 1.92 13.94 -17.43
N ARG A 3 0.79 13.50 -18.00
CA ARG A 3 -0.03 12.39 -17.45
C ARG A 3 0.80 11.11 -17.33
N ARG A 4 1.59 10.80 -18.35
CA ARG A 4 2.50 9.64 -18.40
C ARG A 4 3.59 9.69 -17.34
N ASP A 5 4.27 10.83 -17.18
CA ASP A 5 5.30 11.00 -16.14
C ASP A 5 4.75 10.78 -14.74
N ARG A 6 3.53 11.26 -14.48
CA ARG A 6 2.83 11.02 -13.20
C ARG A 6 2.59 9.53 -12.98
N SER A 7 2.14 8.81 -14.00
CA SER A 7 1.84 7.38 -13.90
C SER A 7 3.10 6.54 -13.69
N LEU A 8 4.18 6.85 -14.42
CA LEU A 8 5.49 6.20 -14.24
C LEU A 8 6.04 6.45 -12.84
N LYS A 9 5.97 7.70 -12.35
CA LYS A 9 6.38 8.04 -10.99
C LYS A 9 5.59 7.24 -9.95
N ALA A 10 4.27 7.17 -10.11
CA ALA A 10 3.42 6.41 -9.21
C ALA A 10 3.79 4.91 -9.18
N LEU A 11 4.08 4.30 -10.33
CA LEU A 11 4.54 2.91 -10.40
C LEU A 11 5.88 2.69 -9.71
N LEU A 12 6.86 3.57 -9.93
CA LEU A 12 8.18 3.50 -9.29
C LEU A 12 8.09 3.65 -7.78
N GLU A 13 7.26 4.59 -7.30
CA GLU A 13 7.01 4.76 -5.87
C GLU A 13 6.33 3.53 -5.27
N LEU A 14 5.35 2.94 -5.95
CA LEU A 14 4.69 1.73 -5.45
C LEU A 14 5.67 0.54 -5.37
N ARG A 15 6.60 0.42 -6.32
CA ARG A 15 7.67 -0.59 -6.28
C ARG A 15 8.62 -0.37 -5.12
N TYR A 16 8.98 0.88 -4.81
CA TYR A 16 9.78 1.20 -3.63
C TYR A 16 9.03 0.84 -2.34
N ILE A 17 7.76 1.20 -2.24
CA ILE A 17 6.92 0.91 -1.06
C ILE A 17 6.82 -0.60 -0.81
N ASP A 18 6.70 -1.41 -1.87
CA ASP A 18 6.65 -2.88 -1.76
C ASP A 18 7.91 -3.49 -1.09
N SER A 19 9.05 -2.80 -1.19
CA SER A 19 10.32 -3.23 -0.56
C SER A 19 10.52 -2.80 0.90
N LEU A 20 9.61 -1.98 1.45
CA LEU A 20 9.71 -1.48 2.82
C LEU A 20 9.26 -2.51 3.86
N ASP A 21 9.76 -2.33 5.09
CA ASP A 21 9.27 -3.05 6.27
C ASP A 21 7.79 -2.79 6.53
N SER A 22 7.10 -3.73 7.18
CA SER A 22 5.63 -3.76 7.26
C SER A 22 4.98 -2.45 7.74
N ASP A 23 5.44 -1.83 8.83
CA ASP A 23 4.83 -0.59 9.34
C ASP A 23 5.05 0.60 8.40
N MET A 24 6.27 0.72 7.85
CA MET A 24 6.61 1.76 6.88
C MET A 24 5.88 1.57 5.55
N ARG A 25 5.72 0.31 5.14
CA ARG A 25 4.97 -0.06 3.94
C ARG A 25 3.50 0.31 4.07
N ALA A 26 2.87 -0.03 5.19
CA ALA A 26 1.46 0.26 5.43
C ALA A 26 1.18 1.77 5.42
N SER A 27 1.99 2.56 6.13
CA SER A 27 1.87 4.01 6.16
C SER A 27 2.17 4.67 4.80
N SER A 28 3.21 4.21 4.09
CA SER A 28 3.54 4.74 2.76
C SER A 28 2.49 4.39 1.70
N LEU A 29 1.85 3.21 1.78
CA LEU A 29 0.74 2.84 0.91
C LEU A 29 -0.44 3.79 1.07
N GLN A 30 -0.75 4.20 2.30
CA GLN A 30 -1.80 5.18 2.54
C GLN A 30 -1.47 6.51 1.85
N SER A 31 -0.27 7.05 2.07
CA SER A 31 0.16 8.30 1.43
C SER A 31 0.18 8.21 -0.10
N TRP A 32 0.52 7.04 -0.65
CA TRP A 32 0.48 6.80 -2.09
C TRP A 32 -0.95 6.88 -2.63
N VAL A 33 -1.92 6.23 -1.98
CA VAL A 33 -3.35 6.31 -2.36
C VAL A 33 -3.86 7.75 -2.29
N GLU A 34 -3.52 8.48 -1.23
CA GLU A 34 -3.86 9.90 -1.07
C GLU A 34 -3.27 10.76 -2.20
N SER A 35 -2.05 10.46 -2.65
CA SER A 35 -1.36 11.22 -3.69
C SER A 35 -1.86 10.91 -5.11
N TYR A 36 -2.25 9.67 -5.40
CA TYR A 36 -2.50 9.22 -6.78
C TYR A 36 -3.95 8.81 -7.08
N LEU A 37 -4.74 8.42 -6.07
CA LEU A 37 -6.10 7.88 -6.23
C LEU A 37 -7.19 8.69 -5.52
N GLN A 38 -6.83 9.74 -4.79
CA GLN A 38 -7.80 10.68 -4.23
C GLN A 38 -7.97 11.92 -5.12
N ASN A 39 -8.93 12.77 -4.76
CA ASN A 39 -9.23 14.03 -5.45
C ASN A 39 -9.65 13.88 -6.92
N GLY A 40 -10.45 12.84 -7.22
CA GLY A 40 -11.04 12.62 -8.54
C GLY A 40 -10.14 11.90 -9.53
N ASN A 41 -8.89 11.59 -9.17
CA ASN A 41 -8.02 10.75 -9.97
C ASN A 41 -8.38 9.28 -9.77
N LYS A 42 -8.55 8.54 -10.87
CA LYS A 42 -8.79 7.10 -10.85
C LYS A 42 -7.55 6.35 -11.30
N ILE A 43 -7.47 5.07 -10.92
CA ILE A 43 -6.44 4.16 -11.44
C ILE A 43 -6.54 4.03 -12.96
N GLU A 44 -7.74 4.18 -13.52
CA GLU A 44 -8.05 4.17 -14.96
C GLU A 44 -7.41 5.36 -15.70
N ASP A 45 -7.06 6.43 -15.00
CA ASP A 45 -6.42 7.61 -15.58
C ASP A 45 -4.91 7.44 -15.80
N PHE A 46 -4.34 6.28 -15.43
CA PHE A 46 -2.94 6.00 -15.57
C PHE A 46 -2.58 5.75 -17.04
N ASP A 47 -1.61 6.50 -17.54
CA ASP A 47 -1.06 6.37 -18.88
C ASP A 47 0.27 5.61 -18.79
N LEU A 48 0.18 4.29 -18.89
CA LEU A 48 1.29 3.35 -18.81
C LEU A 48 1.25 2.39 -20.01
N ASP A 49 2.41 1.86 -20.37
CA ASP A 49 2.45 0.77 -21.33
C ASP A 49 1.94 -0.55 -20.71
N ILE A 50 1.75 -1.55 -21.55
CA ILE A 50 1.17 -2.83 -21.10
C ILE A 50 2.07 -3.59 -20.10
N GLN A 51 3.40 -3.41 -20.18
CA GLN A 51 4.33 -4.08 -19.26
C GLN A 51 4.28 -3.41 -17.87
N ASP A 52 4.24 -2.09 -17.86
CA ASP A 52 4.09 -1.29 -16.66
C ASP A 52 2.71 -1.47 -16.01
N LEU A 53 1.65 -1.60 -16.80
CA LEU A 53 0.30 -1.92 -16.29
C LEU A 53 0.25 -3.31 -15.64
N ASN A 54 0.89 -4.32 -16.24
CA ASN A 54 0.98 -5.65 -15.64
C ASN A 54 1.75 -5.60 -14.32
N SER A 55 2.86 -4.87 -14.29
CA SER A 55 3.65 -4.66 -13.07
C SER A 55 2.85 -3.95 -11.99
N LEU A 56 2.08 -2.92 -12.36
CA LEU A 56 1.19 -2.20 -11.45
C LEU A 56 0.13 -3.14 -10.88
N SER A 57 -0.52 -3.95 -11.71
CA SER A 57 -1.53 -4.92 -11.29
C SER A 57 -0.97 -5.94 -10.29
N GLU A 58 0.22 -6.47 -10.55
CA GLU A 58 0.88 -7.41 -9.64
C GLU A 58 1.19 -6.75 -8.28
N LEU A 59 1.76 -5.55 -8.30
CA LEU A 59 2.07 -4.79 -7.09
C LEU A 59 0.80 -4.45 -6.30
N PHE A 60 -0.30 -4.08 -6.97
CA PHE A 60 -1.58 -3.85 -6.32
C PHE A 60 -2.07 -5.09 -5.59
N TYR A 61 -2.04 -6.24 -6.25
CA TYR A 61 -2.49 -7.50 -5.66
C TYR A 61 -1.64 -7.87 -4.42
N LYS A 62 -0.31 -7.80 -4.55
CA LYS A 62 0.62 -8.05 -3.43
C LYS A 62 0.36 -7.11 -2.25
N ASN A 63 0.19 -5.81 -2.52
CA ASN A 63 -0.07 -4.81 -1.49
C ASN A 63 -1.43 -5.00 -0.80
N ILE A 64 -2.47 -5.43 -1.53
CA ILE A 64 -3.77 -5.73 -0.93
C ILE A 64 -3.68 -6.96 0.01
N ILE A 65 -2.96 -8.01 -0.39
CA ILE A 65 -2.73 -9.17 0.47
C ILE A 65 -1.98 -8.75 1.73
N PHE A 66 -0.87 -8.02 1.54
CA PHE A 66 -0.06 -7.50 2.63
C PHE A 66 -0.92 -6.71 3.63
N LEU A 67 -1.78 -5.80 3.18
CA LEU A 67 -2.63 -5.01 4.08
C LEU A 67 -3.62 -5.86 4.88
N LYS A 68 -4.15 -6.95 4.28
CA LYS A 68 -5.02 -7.90 5.00
C LYS A 68 -4.26 -8.64 6.09
N GLU A 69 -3.07 -9.13 5.77
CA GLU A 69 -2.20 -9.84 6.73
C GLU A 69 -1.72 -8.93 7.85
N HIS A 70 -1.30 -7.71 7.50
CA HIS A 70 -0.85 -6.70 8.46
C HIS A 70 -1.97 -6.34 9.46
N ARG A 71 -3.20 -6.16 8.97
CA ARG A 71 -4.38 -5.91 9.82
C ARG A 71 -4.63 -7.06 10.82
N GLU A 72 -4.51 -8.30 10.36
CA GLU A 72 -4.71 -9.47 11.22
C GLU A 72 -3.61 -9.58 12.29
N SER A 73 -2.35 -9.37 11.90
CA SER A 73 -1.21 -9.32 12.83
C SER A 73 -1.37 -8.24 13.91
N MET A 74 -1.80 -7.03 13.52
CA MET A 74 -2.08 -5.96 14.47
C MET A 74 -3.18 -6.33 15.46
N LYS A 75 -4.25 -6.97 14.98
CA LYS A 75 -5.34 -7.42 15.84
C LYS A 75 -4.86 -8.43 16.89
N GLN A 76 -4.06 -9.43 16.47
CA GLN A 76 -3.49 -10.42 17.37
C GLN A 76 -2.56 -9.81 18.41
N THR A 77 -1.76 -8.81 18.00
CA THR A 77 -0.88 -8.06 18.91
C THR A 77 -1.70 -7.32 19.96
N LEU A 78 -2.76 -6.62 19.57
CA LEU A 78 -3.66 -5.92 20.49
C LEU A 78 -4.35 -6.86 21.47
N ASP A 79 -4.83 -8.01 21.01
CA ASP A 79 -5.48 -8.99 21.87
C ASP A 79 -4.50 -9.60 22.88
N THR A 80 -3.26 -9.83 22.47
CA THR A 80 -2.18 -10.30 23.37
C THR A 80 -1.84 -9.24 24.42
N GLN A 81 -1.71 -7.97 24.02
CA GLN A 81 -1.46 -6.86 24.94
C GLN A 81 -2.58 -6.69 25.97
N LYS A 82 -3.86 -6.87 25.56
CA LYS A 82 -5.00 -6.87 26.48
C LYS A 82 -4.89 -7.98 27.52
N LYS A 83 -4.61 -9.22 27.10
CA LYS A 83 -4.43 -10.37 28.01
C LYS A 83 -3.29 -10.16 28.99
N ILE A 84 -2.16 -9.63 28.54
CA ILE A 84 -1.02 -9.30 29.43
C ILE A 84 -1.45 -8.24 30.45
N ARG A 85 -2.18 -7.21 30.03
CA ARG A 85 -2.68 -6.17 30.93
C ARG A 85 -3.65 -6.74 31.98
N GLU A 86 -4.56 -7.62 31.58
CA GLU A 86 -5.48 -8.33 32.50
C GLU A 86 -4.77 -9.30 33.46
N PHE A 87 -3.58 -9.77 33.12
CA PHE A 87 -2.79 -10.63 34.00
C PHE A 87 -1.95 -9.84 35.01
N LEU A 88 -1.47 -8.65 34.62
CA LEU A 88 -0.60 -7.80 35.44
C LEU A 88 -1.35 -6.89 36.41
N TYR A 89 -2.66 -6.68 36.23
CA TYR A 89 -3.56 -5.90 37.07
C TYR A 89 -4.67 -6.77 37.63
#